data_AF-C4XTV5-F1
#
_entry.id   AF-C4XTV5-F1
#
_cell.length_a   1.000
_cell.length_b   1.000
_cell.length_c   1.000
_cell.angle_alpha   90.00
_cell.angle_beta   90.00
_cell.angle_gamma   90.00
#
_symmetry.space_group_name_H-M   'P 1'
#
loop_
_entity.id
_entity.type
_entity.pdbx_description
1 polymer ?
#
loop_
_entity_poly.entity_id
_entity_poly.type
_entity_poly.pdbx_seq_one_letter_code
_entity_poly.pdbx_strand_id
1 'polypeptide(L)' 'MGGFSVSSVLTWDTTAVIGYTFWEHGTFWAGYRAVGDNYTSNGKNAFKFDAVLHGPIIGLAFTF' A
#
# COMPACT_ATOMS: atom_id res chain seq x y z
N MET A 1 -11.25 -8.30 -0.70
CA MET A 1 -11.49 -9.28 -1.78
C MET A 1 -13.00 -9.42 -1.97
N GLY A 2 -13.60 -8.54 -2.79
CA GLY A 2 -15.03 -8.52 -3.10
C GLY A 2 -15.24 -8.79 -4.58
N GLY A 3 -16.22 -9.64 -4.90
CA GLY A 3 -16.36 -10.29 -6.19
C GLY A 3 -16.74 -9.37 -7.35
N PHE A 4 -15.91 -9.40 -8.38
CA PHE A 4 -16.25 -9.47 -9.81
C PHE A 4 -15.06 -10.22 -10.45
N SER A 5 -15.28 -11.07 -11.46
CA SER A 5 -14.20 -11.75 -12.17
C SER A 5 -13.38 -10.71 -12.93
N VAL A 6 -12.38 -10.13 -12.26
CA VAL A 6 -11.58 -9.02 -12.74
C VAL A 6 -10.15 -9.52 -12.84
N SER A 7 -9.60 -9.47 -14.06
CA SER A 7 -8.17 -9.66 -14.26
C SER A 7 -7.46 -8.37 -13.84
N SER A 8 -7.10 -8.22 -12.56
CA SER A 8 -6.06 -7.24 -12.21
C SER A 8 -4.77 -7.78 -12.80
N VAL A 9 -4.14 -6.99 -13.68
CA VAL A 9 -2.93 -7.44 -14.40
C VAL A 9 -1.73 -7.39 -13.47
N LEU A 10 -1.70 -6.42 -12.53
CA LEU A 10 -0.68 -6.30 -11.50
C LEU A 10 -1.13 -5.32 -10.41
N THR A 11 -1.19 -5.78 -9.16
CA THR A 11 -1.25 -4.93 -7.96
C THR A 11 0.13 -4.96 -7.29
N TRP A 12 0.66 -3.80 -6.88
CA TRP A 12 1.93 -3.71 -6.18
C TRP A 12 1.81 -2.85 -4.91
N ASP A 13 2.62 -3.19 -3.91
CA ASP A 13 2.76 -2.46 -2.64
C ASP A 13 4.25 -2.30 -2.34
N THR A 14 4.67 -1.08 -2.02
CA THR A 14 6.04 -0.82 -1.59
C THR A 14 6.02 0.16 -0.43
N THR A 15 6.77 -0.19 0.60
CA THR A 15 6.85 0.59 1.84
C THR A 15 8.31 0.72 2.25
N ALA A 16 8.74 1.95 2.54
CA ALA A 16 10.07 2.25 3.07
C ALA A 16 9.92 3.01 4.39
N VAL A 17 10.62 2.56 5.43
CA VAL A 17 10.46 3.06 6.79
C VAL A 17 11.80 3.16 7.48
N ILE A 18 11.99 4.22 8.26
CA ILE A 18 13.07 4.38 9.23
C ILE A 18 12.49 4.34 10.65
N GLY A 19 13.22 3.75 11.58
CA GLY A 19 12.78 3.59 12.97
C GLY A 19 13.84 4.05 13.97
N TYR A 20 13.38 4.56 15.11
CA TYR A 20 14.20 4.88 16.26
C TYR A 20 13.60 4.33 17.54
N THR A 21 14.39 3.54 18.27
CA THR A 21 14.03 3.01 19.58
C THR A 21 14.45 4.02 20.65
N PHE A 22 13.47 4.63 21.32
CA PHE A 22 13.69 5.71 22.30
C PHE A 22 13.69 5.22 23.76
N TRP A 23 13.17 4.02 24.01
CA TRP A 23 13.34 3.28 25.28
C TRP A 23 13.31 1.76 25.00
N GLU A 24 13.53 0.91 26.01
CA GLU A 24 13.59 -0.57 25.87
C GLU A 24 12.36 -1.20 25.18
N HIS A 25 11.18 -0.64 25.41
CA HIS A 25 9.89 -1.12 24.92
C HIS A 25 9.25 -0.29 23.80
N GLY A 26 9.97 0.60 23.09
CA GLY A 26 9.33 1.72 22.39
C GLY A 26 10.10 2.17 21.18
N THR A 27 9.47 1.97 20.02
CA THR A 27 10.06 2.33 18.73
C THR A 27 9.09 3.22 17.96
N PHE A 28 9.57 4.40 17.57
CA PHE A 28 8.89 5.27 16.63
C PHE A 28 9.36 4.96 15.22
N TRP A 29 8.45 5.01 14.25
CA TRP A 29 8.78 4.84 12.85
C TRP A 29 8.10 5.88 11.97
N ALA A 30 8.80 6.32 10.94
CA ALA A 30 8.31 7.21 9.90
C ALA A 30 8.74 6.67 8.54
N GLY A 31 7.89 6.84 7.54
CA GLY A 31 8.14 6.25 6.24
C GLY A 31 7.24 6.78 5.15
N TYR A 32 7.32 6.11 4.02
CA TYR A 32 6.51 6.39 2.84
C TYR A 32 5.99 5.07 2.29
N ARG A 33 4.71 5.04 1.91
CA ARG A 33 4.08 3.88 1.30
C ARG A 33 3.45 4.28 -0.02
N ALA A 34 3.57 3.39 -1.00
CA ALA A 34 2.90 3.50 -2.28
C ALA A 34 2.25 2.16 -2.64
N VAL A 35 1.01 2.22 -3.10
CA VAL A 35 0.22 1.07 -3.54
C VAL A 35 -0.37 1.43 -4.89
N GLY A 36 -0.11 0.61 -5.89
CA GLY A 36 -0.64 0.81 -7.24
C GLY A 36 -1.49 -0.37 -7.69
N ASP A 37 -2.57 -0.06 -8.40
CA ASP A 37 -3.39 -1.06 -9.08
C ASP A 37 -3.59 -0.67 -10.55
N ASN A 38 -3.35 -1.64 -11.43
CA ASN A 38 -3.60 -1.51 -12.85
C ASN A 38 -4.78 -2.41 -13.25
N TYR A 39 -5.94 -1.78 -13.37
CA TYR A 39 -7.19 -2.40 -13.70
C TYR A 39 -7.49 -2.19 -15.20
N THR A 40 -7.71 -3.29 -15.92
CA THR A 40 -8.21 -3.27 -17.30
C THR A 40 -9.40 -4.22 -17.42
N SER A 41 -10.57 -3.68 -17.77
CA SER A 41 -11.75 -4.48 -18.11
C SER A 41 -11.84 -4.74 -19.61
N ASN A 42 -12.17 -5.97 -20.00
CA ASN A 42 -12.35 -6.39 -21.39
C ASN A 42 -13.84 -6.36 -21.79
N GLY A 43 -14.17 -5.82 -22.97
CA GLY A 43 -15.54 -5.80 -23.51
C GLY A 43 -15.83 -4.57 -24.38
N LYS A 44 -17.08 -4.45 -24.87
CA LYS A 44 -17.53 -3.31 -25.72
C LYS A 44 -17.41 -1.94 -25.05
N ASN A 45 -17.39 -1.90 -23.72
CA ASN A 45 -17.16 -0.71 -22.89
C ASN A 45 -15.91 -0.93 -22.03
N ALA A 46 -14.74 -1.05 -22.67
CA ALA A 46 -13.48 -1.25 -21.96
C ALA A 46 -13.21 -0.06 -21.02
N PHE A 47 -13.03 -0.35 -19.73
CA PHE A 47 -12.66 0.62 -18.71
C PHE A 47 -11.26 0.31 -18.21
N LYS A 48 -10.39 1.32 -18.24
CA LYS A 48 -9.03 1.26 -17.69
C LYS A 48 -8.95 2.18 -16.49
N PHE A 49 -8.39 1.68 -15.40
CA PHE A 49 -8.16 2.42 -14.19
C PHE A 49 -6.74 2.15 -13.72
N ASP A 50 -5.93 3.20 -13.75
CA ASP A 50 -4.56 3.21 -13.25
C ASP A 50 -4.53 4.21 -12.10
N ALA A 51 -4.34 3.69 -10.90
CA ALA A 51 -4.28 4.51 -9.70
C ALA A 51 -3.11 4.08 -8.84
N VAL A 52 -2.33 5.07 -8.41
CA VAL A 52 -1.31 4.92 -7.40
C VAL A 52 -1.71 5.78 -6.21
N LEU A 53 -1.96 5.13 -5.08
CA LEU A 53 -2.14 5.80 -3.80
C LEU A 53 -0.82 5.79 -3.05
N HIS A 54 -0.31 6.96 -2.71
CA HIS A 54 0.96 7.07 -2.00
C HIS A 54 0.96 8.21 -1.01
N GLY A 55 1.77 8.08 0.05
CA GLY A 55 1.84 9.10 1.08
C GLY A 55 2.75 8.76 2.25
N PRO A 56 3.01 9.76 3.12
CA PRO A 56 3.76 9.57 4.34
C PRO A 56 2.98 8.70 5.32
N ILE A 57 3.71 7.88 6.07
CA ILE A 57 3.19 7.08 7.18
C ILE A 57 4.05 7.30 8.42
N ILE A 58 3.42 7.25 9.58
CA ILE A 58 4.09 7.29 10.89
C ILE A 58 3.44 6.28 11.83
N GLY A 59 4.18 5.82 12.82
CA GLY A 59 3.59 5.03 13.89
C GLY A 59 4.53 4.69 15.03
N LEU A 60 3.98 3.95 15.99
CA LEU A 60 4.61 3.56 17.25
C LEU A 60 4.46 2.05 17.42
N ALA A 61 5.53 1.39 17.88
CA ALA A 61 5.56 -0.02 18.22
C ALA A 61 6.00 -0.19 19.68
N PHE A 62 5.35 -1.11 20.39
CA PHE A 62 5.66 -1.47 21.77
C PHE A 62 6.00 -2.96 21.89
N THR A 63 6.99 -3.29 22.72
CA THR A 63 7.42 -4.67 22.99
C THR A 63 7.26 -4.96 24.48
N PHE A 64 6.74 -6.14 24.85
CA PHE A 64 6.42 -6.55 26.23
C PHE A 64 7.23 -7.78 26.65
#